data_AF-A0A0R3SZR8-F1
#
_entry.id   AF-A0A0R3SZR8-F1
#
_cell.length_a   1.000
_cell.length_b   1.000
_cell.length_c   1.000
_cell.angle_alpha   90.00
_cell.angle_beta   90.00
_cell.angle_gamma   90.00
#
_symmetry.space_group_name_H-M   'P 1'
#
loop_
_entity.id
_entity.type
_entity.pdbx_description
1 polymer ?
#
loop_
_entity_poly.entity_id
_entity_poly.type
_entity_poly.pdbx_seq_one_letter_code
_entity_poly.pdbx_strand_id
1 'polypeptide(L)'
;MATGRTVENHGLVGNDFYDPKMELFYYYTDSAKNMEPVWFEYGHVEPIWLTNERHGGKSCVFQWVGSETRIRNQMAFATAGVYNEAYDLQYRIDRLLDWISRPEFNLGMLYFNEPDKSGHRYGPNSTEVMDAVELTNEGVSYLLQRIDQIPELKDKVNIIISSDHGMAYTNCETQTLDFTSIASSYAIRYTASPATLDIWPRVTMDVTAEQIVERLN
;
A
#
# COMPACT_ATOMS: atom_id res chain seq x y z
N MET A 1 -3.03 -5.90 -4.67
CA MET A 1 -3.30 -5.70 -6.12
C MET A 1 -2.18 -6.21 -7.03
N ALA A 2 -0.94 -5.72 -6.90
CA ALA A 2 0.14 -5.98 -7.86
C ALA A 2 0.57 -7.46 -8.04
N THR A 3 0.17 -8.35 -7.13
CA THR A 3 0.56 -9.78 -7.15
C THR A 3 -0.56 -10.72 -7.58
N GLY A 4 -1.82 -10.27 -7.58
CA GLY A 4 -2.99 -11.13 -7.78
C GLY A 4 -3.22 -12.20 -6.70
N ARG A 5 -2.58 -12.07 -5.53
CA ARG A 5 -2.67 -13.02 -4.40
C ARG A 5 -3.54 -12.46 -3.26
N THR A 6 -4.08 -13.34 -2.43
CA THR A 6 -4.71 -12.96 -1.15
C THR A 6 -3.64 -12.57 -0.12
N VAL A 7 -4.04 -11.83 0.93
CA VAL A 7 -3.12 -11.32 1.97
C VAL A 7 -2.33 -12.43 2.66
N GLU A 8 -2.99 -13.55 2.97
CA GLU A 8 -2.37 -14.75 3.56
C GLU A 8 -1.30 -15.40 2.66
N ASN A 9 -1.37 -15.16 1.34
CA ASN A 9 -0.49 -15.76 0.35
C ASN A 9 0.64 -14.81 -0.09
N HIS A 10 0.47 -13.49 0.06
CA HIS A 10 1.53 -12.52 -0.23
C HIS A 10 2.28 -11.99 0.99
N GLY A 11 1.81 -12.28 2.21
CA GLY A 11 2.56 -12.05 3.45
C GLY A 11 2.45 -10.65 4.04
N LEU A 12 2.19 -9.61 3.24
CA LEU A 12 1.82 -8.28 3.76
C LEU A 12 0.38 -8.26 4.29
N VAL A 13 0.19 -8.65 5.56
CA VAL A 13 -1.14 -8.81 6.17
C VAL A 13 -1.74 -7.54 6.77
N GLY A 14 -0.92 -6.49 6.95
CA GLY A 14 -1.34 -5.20 7.47
C GLY A 14 -0.27 -4.13 7.28
N ASN A 15 -0.61 -2.90 7.62
CA ASN A 15 0.36 -1.78 7.60
C ASN A 15 1.40 -1.94 8.72
N ASP A 16 1.00 -2.55 9.84
CA ASP A 16 1.88 -2.95 10.93
C ASP A 16 1.49 -4.36 11.38
N PHE A 17 2.46 -5.27 11.52
CA PHE A 17 2.21 -6.64 12.00
C PHE A 17 3.46 -7.30 12.56
N TYR A 18 3.27 -8.38 13.33
CA TYR A 18 4.34 -9.21 13.88
C TYR A 18 4.38 -10.59 13.19
N ASP A 19 5.55 -11.01 12.73
CA ASP A 19 5.78 -12.39 12.28
C ASP A 19 6.41 -13.22 13.42
N PRO A 20 5.70 -14.20 14.00
CA PRO A 20 6.21 -15.02 15.10
C PRO A 20 7.28 -16.04 14.69
N LYS A 21 7.40 -16.39 13.41
CA LYS A 21 8.45 -17.30 12.91
C LYS A 21 9.76 -16.56 12.68
N MET A 22 9.68 -15.33 12.18
CA MET A 22 10.84 -14.47 11.97
C MET A 22 11.24 -13.70 13.23
N GLU A 23 10.32 -13.58 14.19
CA GLU A 23 10.43 -12.71 15.36
C GLU A 23 10.65 -11.23 15.01
N LEU A 24 10.07 -10.78 13.90
CA LEU A 24 10.21 -9.44 13.36
C LEU A 24 8.88 -8.68 13.37
N PHE A 25 8.97 -7.35 13.50
CA PHE A 25 7.86 -6.45 13.25
C PHE A 25 8.03 -5.77 11.90
N TYR A 26 6.96 -5.73 11.14
CA TYR A 26 6.80 -4.85 9.99
C TYR A 26 6.07 -3.59 10.44
N TYR A 27 6.60 -2.42 10.05
CA TYR A 27 5.93 -1.14 10.19
C TYR A 27 6.08 -0.36 8.89
N TYR A 28 4.97 0.00 8.23
CA TYR A 28 5.05 0.68 6.93
C TYR A 28 5.74 2.06 6.99
N THR A 29 5.85 2.65 8.19
CA THR A 29 6.52 3.94 8.42
C THR A 29 8.01 3.82 8.67
N ASP A 30 8.53 2.63 9.01
CA ASP A 30 9.96 2.41 9.25
C ASP A 30 10.68 2.15 7.92
N SER A 31 11.00 3.24 7.21
CA SER A 31 11.68 3.17 5.90
C SER A 31 13.03 2.45 5.92
N ALA A 32 13.65 2.24 7.10
CA ALA A 32 14.89 1.49 7.19
C ALA A 32 14.69 -0.03 7.08
N LYS A 33 13.48 -0.53 7.35
CA LYS A 33 13.17 -1.98 7.42
C LYS A 33 12.00 -2.42 6.55
N ASN A 34 11.06 -1.52 6.29
CA ASN A 34 9.85 -1.85 5.53
C ASN A 34 10.15 -2.21 4.06
N MET A 35 11.36 -1.93 3.56
CA MET A 35 11.82 -2.28 2.22
C MET A 35 12.66 -3.55 2.18
N GLU A 36 12.77 -4.28 3.29
CA GLU A 36 13.56 -5.52 3.30
C GLU A 36 12.85 -6.60 2.47
N PRO A 37 13.58 -7.34 1.60
CA PRO A 37 12.98 -8.33 0.70
C PRO A 37 12.18 -9.42 1.42
N VAL A 38 12.51 -9.71 2.68
CA VAL A 38 11.83 -10.70 3.52
C VAL A 38 10.31 -10.50 3.57
N TRP A 39 9.84 -9.25 3.52
CA TRP A 39 8.42 -8.89 3.57
C TRP A 39 7.68 -9.10 2.25
N PHE A 40 8.39 -9.09 1.12
CA PHE A 40 7.81 -9.14 -0.23
C PHE A 40 8.11 -10.44 -0.98
N GLU A 41 8.89 -11.34 -0.39
CA GLU A 41 9.24 -12.64 -0.97
C GLU A 41 8.47 -13.82 -0.38
N TYR A 42 7.65 -13.57 0.66
CA TYR A 42 6.80 -14.59 1.27
C TYR A 42 5.90 -15.25 0.21
N GLY A 43 5.70 -16.57 0.32
CA GLY A 43 4.83 -17.32 -0.59
C GLY A 43 5.27 -17.33 -2.06
N HIS A 44 6.54 -16.99 -2.35
CA HIS A 44 7.08 -16.86 -3.70
C HIS A 44 6.30 -15.89 -4.58
N VAL A 45 5.73 -14.83 -4.00
CA VAL A 45 5.00 -13.83 -4.76
C VAL A 45 5.92 -13.06 -5.71
N GLU A 46 5.34 -12.61 -6.81
CA GLU A 46 6.00 -11.83 -7.85
C GLU A 46 5.06 -10.69 -8.21
N PRO A 47 5.48 -9.43 -8.04
CA PRO A 47 4.68 -8.30 -8.48
C PRO A 47 4.66 -8.21 -10.01
N ILE A 48 3.61 -7.61 -10.55
CA ILE A 48 3.34 -7.54 -11.99
C ILE A 48 4.46 -6.86 -12.78
N TRP A 49 5.19 -5.90 -12.20
CA TRP A 49 6.33 -5.26 -12.86
C TRP A 49 7.49 -6.24 -13.11
N LEU A 50 7.80 -7.11 -12.16
CA LEU A 50 8.80 -8.16 -12.36
C LEU A 50 8.29 -9.26 -13.30
N THR A 51 7.00 -9.59 -13.23
CA THR A 51 6.39 -10.52 -14.19
C THR A 51 6.55 -10.01 -15.62
N ASN A 52 6.22 -8.74 -15.86
CA ASN A 52 6.33 -8.10 -17.16
C ASN A 52 7.77 -8.12 -17.70
N GLU A 53 8.74 -7.81 -16.85
CA GLU A 53 10.17 -7.82 -17.20
C GLU A 53 10.70 -9.23 -17.52
N ARG A 54 10.24 -10.24 -16.77
CA ARG A 54 10.59 -11.64 -17.05
C ARG A 54 10.10 -12.11 -18.41
N HIS A 55 9.04 -11.49 -18.94
CA HIS A 55 8.52 -11.75 -20.28
C HIS A 55 9.04 -10.79 -21.36
N GLY A 56 10.12 -10.06 -21.06
CA GLY A 56 10.82 -9.20 -22.01
C GLY A 56 10.27 -7.77 -22.14
N GLY A 57 9.26 -7.40 -21.35
CA GLY A 57 8.80 -6.03 -21.23
C GLY A 57 9.71 -5.17 -20.35
N LYS A 58 9.37 -3.89 -20.18
CA LYS A 58 9.96 -3.04 -19.14
C LYS A 58 8.89 -2.25 -18.42
N SER A 59 9.08 -2.12 -17.11
CA SER A 59 8.13 -1.46 -16.23
C SER A 59 8.68 -0.15 -15.67
N CYS A 60 7.83 0.85 -15.60
CA CYS A 60 8.08 2.09 -14.86
C CYS A 60 7.04 2.23 -13.74
N VAL A 61 7.51 2.37 -12.49
CA VAL A 61 6.64 2.36 -11.31
C VAL A 61 6.91 3.61 -10.46
N PHE A 62 5.91 4.47 -10.33
CA PHE A 62 5.97 5.66 -9.50
C PHE A 62 5.32 5.41 -8.14
N GLN A 63 6.15 4.99 -7.18
CA GLN A 63 5.83 4.86 -5.75
C GLN A 63 4.65 3.92 -5.42
N TRP A 64 4.60 2.75 -6.04
CA TRP A 64 3.70 1.66 -5.63
C TRP A 64 4.34 0.87 -4.48
N VAL A 65 3.56 0.43 -3.48
CA VAL A 65 4.10 -0.36 -2.34
C VAL A 65 4.93 -1.55 -2.82
N GLY A 66 6.19 -1.62 -2.39
CA GLY A 66 7.15 -2.65 -2.76
C GLY A 66 7.97 -2.37 -4.03
N SER A 67 7.67 -1.30 -4.78
CA SER A 67 8.45 -0.89 -5.96
C SER A 67 9.84 -0.30 -5.61
N GLU A 68 10.01 0.05 -4.35
CA GLU A 68 11.23 0.52 -3.68
C GLU A 68 12.08 -0.64 -3.12
N THR A 69 11.55 -1.86 -3.11
CA THR A 69 12.21 -3.07 -2.58
C THR A 69 12.89 -3.88 -3.69
N ARG A 70 14.07 -4.44 -3.37
CA ARG A 70 14.75 -5.43 -4.22
C ARG A 70 14.18 -6.84 -4.01
N ILE A 71 13.13 -7.19 -4.75
CA ILE A 71 12.52 -8.52 -4.70
C ILE A 71 13.33 -9.45 -5.62
N ARG A 72 13.92 -10.50 -5.06
CA ARG A 72 14.87 -11.43 -5.71
C ARG A 72 16.03 -10.68 -6.38
N ASN A 73 16.54 -9.66 -5.70
CA ASN A 73 17.57 -8.75 -6.18
C ASN A 73 17.18 -7.94 -7.43
N GLN A 74 15.90 -7.88 -7.78
CA GLN A 74 15.36 -7.13 -8.92
C GLN A 74 14.41 -6.03 -8.45
N MET A 75 14.28 -4.99 -9.27
CA MET A 75 13.33 -3.88 -9.11
C MET A 75 12.74 -3.59 -10.48
N ALA A 76 11.63 -2.84 -10.53
CA ALA A 76 11.17 -2.30 -11.80
C ALA A 76 12.29 -1.52 -12.49
N PHE A 77 12.36 -1.61 -13.83
CA PHE A 77 13.40 -1.03 -14.66
C PHE A 77 13.55 0.48 -14.41
N ALA A 78 12.44 1.18 -14.20
CA ALA A 78 12.40 2.52 -13.65
C ALA A 78 11.51 2.57 -12.41
N THR A 79 12.02 3.16 -11.33
CA THR A 79 11.27 3.38 -10.09
C THR A 79 11.58 4.76 -9.52
N ALA A 80 10.58 5.36 -8.86
CA ALA A 80 10.73 6.62 -8.12
C ALA A 80 11.26 6.41 -6.68
N GLY A 81 11.53 5.16 -6.28
CA GLY A 81 12.06 4.82 -4.96
C GLY A 81 11.04 5.04 -3.84
N VAL A 82 11.55 5.39 -2.65
CA VAL A 82 10.75 5.58 -1.44
C VAL A 82 9.65 6.62 -1.68
N TYR A 83 8.48 6.36 -1.11
CA TYR A 83 7.35 7.28 -1.16
C TYR A 83 7.73 8.68 -0.63
N ASN A 84 7.24 9.72 -1.31
CA ASN A 84 7.54 11.11 -0.98
C ASN A 84 6.30 11.96 -1.29
N GLU A 85 5.66 12.46 -0.24
CA GLU A 85 4.46 13.31 -0.34
C GLU A 85 4.71 14.66 -1.02
N ALA A 86 5.97 15.10 -1.15
CA ALA A 86 6.29 16.37 -1.79
C ALA A 86 6.01 16.38 -3.30
N TYR A 87 5.90 15.21 -3.94
CA TYR A 87 5.51 15.13 -5.34
C TYR A 87 3.99 15.25 -5.47
N ASP A 88 3.56 16.35 -6.09
CA ASP A 88 2.16 16.54 -6.48
C ASP A 88 1.74 15.56 -7.59
N LEU A 89 0.43 15.44 -7.80
CA LEU A 89 -0.14 14.51 -8.78
C LEU A 89 0.34 14.81 -10.22
N GLN A 90 0.48 16.08 -10.57
CA GLN A 90 0.91 16.48 -11.91
C GLN A 90 2.35 16.03 -12.20
N TYR A 91 3.26 16.22 -11.24
CA TYR A 91 4.65 15.76 -11.34
C TYR A 91 4.73 14.24 -11.48
N ARG A 92 3.94 13.50 -10.70
CA ARG A 92 3.87 12.03 -10.79
C ARG A 92 3.44 11.60 -12.19
N ILE A 93 2.39 12.23 -12.73
CA ILE A 93 1.87 11.96 -14.08
C ILE A 93 2.94 12.27 -15.13
N ASP A 94 3.54 13.46 -15.07
CA ASP A 94 4.57 13.89 -16.03
C ASP A 94 5.75 12.94 -16.04
N ARG A 95 6.18 12.48 -14.87
CA ARG A 95 7.29 11.53 -14.78
C ARG A 95 6.93 10.18 -15.35
N LEU A 96 5.73 9.67 -15.07
CA LEU A 96 5.24 8.41 -15.63
C LEU A 96 5.18 8.47 -17.16
N LEU A 97 4.64 9.57 -17.70
CA LEU A 97 4.49 9.78 -19.14
C LEU A 97 5.84 9.92 -19.86
N ASP A 98 6.85 10.57 -19.24
CA ASP A 98 8.23 10.59 -19.77
C ASP A 98 8.85 9.20 -19.90
N TRP A 99 8.54 8.28 -18.98
CA TRP A 99 9.02 6.90 -19.07
C TRP A 99 8.24 6.09 -20.10
N ILE A 100 6.92 6.03 -19.97
CA ILE A 100 6.07 5.12 -20.76
C ILE A 100 5.99 5.52 -22.24
N SER A 101 6.32 6.77 -22.59
CA SER A 101 6.42 7.23 -23.99
C SER A 101 7.63 6.66 -24.73
N ARG A 102 8.60 6.07 -24.03
CA ARG A 102 9.74 5.43 -24.67
C ARG A 102 9.37 4.00 -25.10
N PRO A 103 9.77 3.57 -26.30
CA PRO A 103 9.26 2.34 -26.92
C PRO A 103 9.59 1.06 -26.16
N GLU A 104 10.59 1.08 -25.26
CA GLU A 104 10.96 -0.06 -24.45
C GLU A 104 10.04 -0.33 -23.26
N PHE A 105 9.25 0.66 -22.81
CA PHE A 105 8.32 0.49 -21.68
C PHE A 105 6.93 0.12 -22.18
N ASN A 106 6.29 -0.83 -21.48
CA ASN A 106 4.95 -1.30 -21.82
C ASN A 106 4.04 -1.51 -20.59
N LEU A 107 4.55 -1.20 -19.38
CA LEU A 107 3.76 -1.18 -18.15
C LEU A 107 4.15 0.03 -17.30
N GLY A 108 3.19 0.90 -17.05
CA GLY A 108 3.30 2.03 -16.13
C GLY A 108 2.41 1.85 -14.91
N MET A 109 2.90 2.18 -13.72
CA MET A 109 2.11 2.18 -12.48
C MET A 109 2.40 3.47 -11.69
N LEU A 110 1.38 4.05 -11.06
CA LEU A 110 1.48 5.27 -10.28
C LEU A 110 0.53 5.21 -9.09
N TYR A 111 1.00 5.71 -7.95
CA TYR A 111 0.20 5.86 -6.74
C TYR A 111 0.08 7.34 -6.33
N PHE A 112 -1.09 7.69 -5.81
CA PHE A 112 -1.40 8.96 -5.18
C PHE A 112 -2.29 8.72 -3.96
N ASN A 113 -2.05 9.45 -2.88
CA ASN A 113 -2.60 9.17 -1.55
C ASN A 113 -3.90 9.90 -1.21
N GLU A 114 -4.40 10.76 -2.10
CA GLU A 114 -5.75 11.30 -1.97
C GLU A 114 -6.76 10.42 -2.71
N PRO A 115 -8.01 10.30 -2.22
CA PRO A 115 -8.61 11.05 -1.10
C PRO A 115 -8.41 10.45 0.29
N ASP A 116 -7.60 9.38 0.43
CA ASP A 116 -7.42 8.66 1.69
C ASP A 116 -6.91 9.57 2.83
N LYS A 117 -5.86 10.36 2.55
CA LYS A 117 -5.29 11.31 3.52
C LYS A 117 -6.33 12.32 4.03
N SER A 118 -7.14 12.89 3.15
CA SER A 118 -8.23 13.79 3.56
C SER A 118 -9.32 13.06 4.34
N GLY A 119 -9.68 11.85 3.91
CA GLY A 119 -10.66 11.01 4.58
C GLY A 119 -10.26 10.66 6.01
N HIS A 120 -9.00 10.33 6.25
CA HIS A 120 -8.47 10.09 7.60
C HIS A 120 -8.53 11.33 8.49
N ARG A 121 -8.25 12.51 7.92
CA ARG A 121 -8.14 13.75 8.71
C ARG A 121 -9.49 14.40 9.01
N TYR A 122 -10.44 14.32 8.09
CA TYR A 122 -11.70 15.08 8.16
C TYR A 122 -12.95 14.19 8.17
N GLY A 123 -12.79 12.89 7.92
CA GLY A 123 -13.88 11.93 7.78
C GLY A 123 -14.42 11.87 6.34
N PRO A 124 -15.04 10.75 5.94
CA PRO A 124 -15.44 10.52 4.54
C PRO A 124 -16.53 11.47 4.02
N ASN A 125 -17.29 12.12 4.91
CA ASN A 125 -18.39 13.02 4.56
C ASN A 125 -18.02 14.50 4.81
N SER A 126 -16.82 14.91 4.42
CA SER A 126 -16.32 16.27 4.61
C SER A 126 -16.15 17.01 3.28
N THR A 127 -16.08 18.34 3.34
CA THR A 127 -15.78 19.18 2.18
C THR A 127 -14.35 18.94 1.68
N GLU A 128 -13.40 18.70 2.58
CA GLU A 128 -11.99 18.42 2.24
C GLU A 128 -11.84 17.13 1.45
N VAL A 129 -12.65 16.10 1.73
CA VAL A 129 -12.69 14.90 0.90
C VAL A 129 -13.22 15.22 -0.49
N MET A 130 -14.23 16.08 -0.62
CA MET A 130 -14.72 16.51 -1.92
C MET A 130 -13.67 17.29 -2.71
N ASP A 131 -12.97 18.22 -2.06
CA ASP A 131 -11.86 18.96 -2.66
C ASP A 131 -10.73 18.03 -3.13
N ALA A 132 -10.40 17.00 -2.34
CA ALA A 132 -9.43 15.98 -2.70
C ALA A 132 -9.89 15.12 -3.89
N VAL A 133 -11.19 14.77 -3.95
CA VAL A 133 -11.78 14.08 -5.11
C VAL A 133 -11.69 14.95 -6.35
N GLU A 134 -12.00 16.25 -6.27
CA GLU A 134 -11.86 17.20 -7.38
C GLU A 134 -10.40 17.28 -7.87
N LEU A 135 -9.43 17.38 -6.96
CA LEU A 135 -7.99 17.33 -7.29
C LEU A 135 -7.62 16.06 -8.05
N THR A 136 -8.10 14.88 -7.60
CA THR A 136 -7.81 13.62 -8.32
C THR A 136 -8.48 13.57 -9.69
N ASN A 137 -9.70 14.08 -9.82
CA ASN A 137 -10.42 14.17 -11.08
C ASN A 137 -9.72 15.11 -12.08
N GLU A 138 -9.22 16.25 -11.61
CA GLU A 138 -8.38 17.15 -12.41
C GLU A 138 -7.09 16.45 -12.88
N GLY A 139 -6.44 15.69 -11.99
CA GLY A 139 -5.27 14.89 -12.34
C GLY A 139 -5.56 13.81 -13.40
N VAL A 140 -6.71 13.12 -13.32
CA VAL A 140 -7.12 12.16 -14.35
C VAL A 140 -7.38 12.87 -15.69
N SER A 141 -8.07 14.01 -15.66
CA SER A 141 -8.28 14.84 -16.85
C SER A 141 -6.95 15.26 -17.47
N TYR A 142 -6.00 15.71 -16.65
CA TYR A 142 -4.65 16.07 -17.07
C TYR A 142 -3.91 14.89 -17.71
N LEU A 143 -3.93 13.71 -17.08
CA LEU A 143 -3.33 12.49 -17.61
C LEU A 143 -3.87 12.16 -19.01
N LEU A 144 -5.19 12.16 -19.18
CA LEU A 144 -5.84 11.85 -20.46
C LEU A 144 -5.48 12.86 -21.55
N GLN A 145 -5.49 14.16 -21.23
CA GLN A 145 -5.09 15.22 -22.16
C GLN A 145 -3.64 15.07 -22.59
N ARG A 146 -2.73 14.77 -21.65
CA ARG A 146 -1.30 14.59 -21.95
C ARG A 146 -1.05 13.35 -22.79
N ILE A 147 -1.76 12.25 -22.54
CA ILE A 147 -1.71 11.06 -23.39
C ILE A 147 -2.13 11.38 -24.83
N ASP A 148 -3.21 12.13 -25.03
CA ASP A 148 -3.70 12.50 -26.37
C ASP A 148 -2.72 13.39 -27.15
N GLN A 149 -1.91 14.16 -26.43
CA GLN A 149 -0.89 15.06 -26.97
C GLN A 149 0.45 14.37 -27.29
N ILE A 150 0.69 13.16 -26.76
CA ILE A 150 1.94 12.42 -26.96
C ILE A 150 1.72 11.37 -28.08
N PRO A 151 2.29 11.54 -29.28
CA PRO A 151 2.06 10.64 -30.43
C PRO A 151 2.39 9.17 -30.17
N GLU A 152 3.35 8.90 -29.30
CA GLU A 152 3.77 7.56 -28.89
C GLU A 152 2.69 6.85 -28.07
N LEU A 153 1.83 7.60 -27.37
CA LEU A 153 0.83 7.08 -26.43
C LEU A 153 -0.61 7.19 -26.94
N LYS A 154 -0.91 8.21 -27.74
CA LYS A 154 -2.24 8.46 -28.31
C LYS A 154 -2.80 7.20 -28.97
N ASP A 155 -4.00 6.81 -28.57
CA ASP A 155 -4.75 5.63 -29.04
C ASP A 155 -4.06 4.26 -28.84
N LYS A 156 -3.02 4.20 -28.00
CA LYS A 156 -2.18 2.99 -27.81
C LYS A 156 -2.13 2.48 -26.37
N VAL A 157 -2.66 3.24 -25.41
CA VAL A 157 -2.55 2.93 -23.99
C VAL A 157 -3.86 2.36 -23.43
N ASN A 158 -3.72 1.34 -22.58
CA ASN A 158 -4.83 0.86 -21.75
C ASN A 158 -4.67 1.46 -20.35
N ILE A 159 -5.75 2.04 -19.82
CA ILE A 159 -5.73 2.71 -18.52
C ILE A 159 -6.63 1.96 -17.55
N ILE A 160 -6.11 1.68 -16.36
CA ILE A 160 -6.86 1.13 -15.23
C ILE A 160 -6.74 2.14 -14.09
N ILE A 161 -7.89 2.65 -13.64
CA ILE A 161 -8.01 3.50 -12.45
C ILE A 161 -8.70 2.68 -11.38
N SER A 162 -8.14 2.65 -10.19
CA SER A 162 -8.64 1.83 -9.09
C SER A 162 -8.26 2.45 -7.74
N SER A 163 -8.80 1.88 -6.66
CA SER A 163 -8.49 2.22 -5.27
C SER A 163 -8.13 0.94 -4.53
N ASP A 164 -7.30 1.04 -3.51
CA ASP A 164 -6.95 -0.06 -2.61
C ASP A 164 -8.10 -0.41 -1.65
N HIS A 165 -8.81 0.60 -1.14
CA HIS A 165 -9.98 0.46 -0.29
C HIS A 165 -10.92 1.67 -0.34
N GLY A 166 -11.97 1.65 0.50
CA GLY A 166 -12.86 2.77 0.77
C GLY A 166 -12.53 3.46 2.11
N MET A 167 -13.42 4.33 2.59
CA MET A 167 -13.27 5.05 3.86
C MET A 167 -14.56 4.97 4.67
N ALA A 168 -14.45 4.87 6.00
CA ALA A 168 -15.58 4.80 6.91
C ALA A 168 -15.44 5.83 8.04
N TYR A 169 -16.56 6.38 8.49
CA TYR A 169 -16.58 7.27 9.64
C TYR A 169 -16.43 6.47 10.95
N THR A 170 -15.65 7.01 11.88
CA THR A 170 -15.46 6.44 13.22
C THR A 170 -15.68 7.51 14.30
N ASN A 171 -16.34 7.14 15.39
CA ASN A 171 -16.53 7.98 16.56
C ASN A 171 -15.77 7.40 17.76
N CYS A 172 -14.80 8.14 18.28
CA CYS A 172 -13.94 7.66 19.37
C CYS A 172 -14.67 7.48 20.72
N GLU A 173 -15.82 8.11 20.92
CA GLU A 173 -16.61 7.98 22.15
C GLU A 173 -17.48 6.73 22.16
N THR A 174 -17.99 6.32 21.00
CA THR A 174 -18.96 5.22 20.89
C THR A 174 -18.44 3.98 20.18
N GLN A 175 -17.31 4.08 19.47
CA GLN A 175 -16.75 3.01 18.64
C GLN A 175 -15.29 2.69 18.99
N THR A 176 -14.87 2.97 20.23
CA THR A 176 -13.57 2.55 20.76
C THR A 176 -13.75 1.44 21.78
N LEU A 177 -12.93 0.40 21.69
CA LEU A 177 -12.84 -0.65 22.69
C LEU A 177 -11.53 -0.49 23.47
N ASP A 178 -11.63 -0.28 24.79
CA ASP A 178 -10.45 -0.27 25.67
C ASP A 178 -10.00 -1.70 25.98
N PHE A 179 -9.08 -2.19 25.17
CA PHE A 179 -8.55 -3.53 25.30
C PHE A 179 -7.72 -3.74 26.58
N THR A 180 -7.20 -2.66 27.19
CA THR A 180 -6.38 -2.78 28.42
C THR A 180 -7.19 -3.26 29.62
N SER A 181 -8.51 -3.09 29.57
CA SER A 181 -9.45 -3.63 30.55
C SER A 181 -9.64 -5.16 30.44
N ILE A 182 -9.26 -5.77 29.31
CA ILE A 182 -9.52 -7.18 28.99
C ILE A 182 -8.26 -8.04 29.16
N ALA A 183 -7.11 -7.56 28.70
CA ALA A 183 -5.83 -8.26 28.90
C ALA A 183 -4.67 -7.29 29.15
N SER A 184 -3.80 -7.68 30.08
CA SER A 184 -2.60 -6.92 30.40
C SER A 184 -1.65 -6.86 29.21
N SER A 185 -1.19 -5.66 28.85
CA SER A 185 -0.18 -5.45 27.80
C SER A 185 1.15 -6.16 28.06
N TYR A 186 1.42 -6.56 29.30
CA TYR A 186 2.59 -7.37 29.66
C TYR A 186 2.48 -8.83 29.21
N ALA A 187 1.27 -9.35 29.01
CA ALA A 187 1.06 -10.75 28.63
C ALA A 187 1.02 -10.96 27.10
N ILE A 188 0.88 -9.88 26.33
CA ILE A 188 0.64 -9.94 24.89
C ILE A 188 1.58 -9.03 24.09
N ARG A 189 1.70 -9.32 22.81
CA ARG A 189 2.11 -8.39 21.76
C ARG A 189 0.86 -8.04 20.98
N TYR A 190 0.76 -6.82 20.50
CA TYR A 190 -0.34 -6.41 19.64
C TYR A 190 0.14 -5.43 18.58
N THR A 191 -0.56 -5.42 17.46
CA THR A 191 -0.51 -4.35 16.45
C THR A 191 -1.92 -3.87 16.22
N ALA A 192 -2.09 -2.57 16.06
CA ALA A 192 -3.39 -1.95 15.91
C ALA A 192 -3.40 -1.13 14.62
N SER A 193 -4.36 -1.46 13.76
CA SER A 193 -4.83 -0.60 12.67
C SER A 193 -6.20 -0.05 13.08
N PRO A 194 -6.66 1.10 12.57
CA PRO A 194 -7.93 1.70 13.02
C PRO A 194 -9.15 0.77 13.00
N ALA A 195 -9.16 -0.27 12.16
CA ALA A 195 -10.26 -1.24 12.05
C ALA A 195 -9.90 -2.69 12.44
N THR A 196 -8.63 -3.01 12.69
CA THR A 196 -8.18 -4.37 13.02
C THR A 196 -7.19 -4.35 14.17
N LEU A 197 -7.36 -5.28 15.10
CA LEU A 197 -6.44 -5.49 16.23
C LEU A 197 -5.90 -6.91 16.13
N ASP A 198 -4.59 -7.02 15.96
CA ASP A 198 -3.92 -8.31 15.97
C ASP A 198 -3.22 -8.51 17.32
N ILE A 199 -3.31 -9.73 17.85
CA ILE A 199 -2.86 -10.05 19.20
C ILE A 199 -2.11 -11.37 19.19
N TRP A 200 -0.95 -11.39 19.84
CA TRP A 200 -0.15 -12.59 20.04
C TRP A 200 0.23 -12.75 21.51
N PRO A 201 0.12 -13.94 22.10
CA PRO A 201 0.64 -14.18 23.44
C PRO A 201 2.17 -14.04 23.44
N ARG A 202 2.72 -13.48 24.52
CA ARG A 202 4.17 -13.52 24.75
C ARG A 202 4.54 -14.92 25.23
N VAL A 203 5.51 -15.55 24.57
CA VAL A 203 6.01 -16.91 24.85
C VAL A 203 6.42 -17.12 26.33
N THR A 204 6.76 -16.04 27.05
CA THR A 204 7.12 -16.08 28.47
C THR A 204 5.94 -16.22 29.42
N MET A 205 4.70 -16.21 28.93
CA MET A 205 3.49 -16.33 29.72
C MET A 205 2.72 -17.57 29.26
N ASP A 206 2.26 -18.42 30.19
CA ASP A 206 1.38 -19.57 29.93
C ASP A 206 -0.03 -19.10 29.54
N VAL A 207 -0.15 -18.34 28.46
CA VAL A 207 -1.42 -17.82 27.92
C VAL A 207 -1.52 -18.20 26.45
N THR A 208 -2.58 -18.91 26.06
CA THR A 208 -2.84 -19.28 24.67
C THR A 208 -3.70 -18.23 23.95
N ALA A 209 -3.73 -18.26 22.62
CA ALA A 209 -4.60 -17.37 21.83
C ALA A 209 -6.08 -17.64 22.15
N GLU A 210 -6.48 -18.90 22.35
CA GLU A 210 -7.84 -19.28 22.73
C GLU A 210 -8.23 -18.66 24.08
N GLN A 211 -7.34 -18.71 25.08
CA GLN A 211 -7.58 -18.10 26.38
C GLN A 211 -7.72 -16.57 26.32
N ILE A 212 -7.12 -15.91 25.32
CA ILE A 212 -7.32 -14.48 25.07
C ILE A 212 -8.70 -14.23 24.45
N VAL A 213 -9.08 -15.03 23.44
CA VAL A 213 -10.38 -14.93 22.77
C VAL A 213 -11.53 -15.21 23.74
N GLU A 214 -11.39 -16.18 24.64
CA GLU A 214 -12.39 -16.48 25.67
C GLU A 214 -12.64 -15.31 26.62
N ARG A 215 -11.65 -14.43 26.84
CA ARG A 215 -11.81 -13.22 27.68
C ARG A 215 -12.51 -12.07 26.96
N LEU A 216 -12.64 -12.14 25.64
CA LEU A 216 -13.28 -11.12 24.81
C LEU A 216 -14.80 -11.33 24.67
N ASN A 217 -15.30 -12.54 24.96
CA ASN A 217 -16.73 -12.90 24.93
C ASN A 217 -17.39 -12.73 26.31
#